data_AF-A0A4D6SSG3-F1
#
_entry.id   AF-A0A4D6SSG3-F1
#
_cell.length_a   1.000
_cell.length_b   1.000
_cell.length_c   1.000
_cell.angle_alpha   90.00
_cell.angle_beta   90.00
_cell.angle_gamma   90.00
#
_symmetry.space_group_name_H-M   'P 1'
#
loop_
_entity.id
_entity.type
_entity.pdbx_description
1 polymer ?
#
loop_
_entity_poly.entity_id
_entity_poly.type
_entity_poly.pdbx_seq_one_letter_code
_entity_poly.pdbx_strand_id
1 'polypeptide(L)'
;KFIFYYNRVIIKNLVNKFLLKFINVINSRINYWFNPLSYNFFYVKDASKNFINKGAASFAESANKINTKQYKGRPQPDPHKKIEIWDPYNNRSKIAEFANGAKGVYFFEVESKNMGYIGSSINLYNRVCSYFMPSILAKADRRVLRYFNKYGFSNVKLTLFILDSNSTLEQVLELEQYYIDNLSPNLNVELVAGGYNGYHKPMSQEARYILRKLRGIPIYIYDSNTKSLIFISDSKEWLYSNIGIHHVSLNNCLIDAHLFLNRFLFTLDLISEFPYESILIPEELVSLIETVRSQYKPNQPKSKNVLAENIVKPELSRTFSSLGKLSRHLKGDKGTIRNYLVGRSKGLYRKQWKFTLIESNS
;
A
#
# COMPACT_ATOMS: atom_id res chain seq x y z
N LYS A 1 -52.44 10.69 -19.34
CA LYS A 1 -52.00 9.27 -19.41
C LYS A 1 -50.97 8.99 -20.52
N PHE A 2 -51.01 9.68 -21.68
CA PHE A 2 -50.03 9.49 -22.77
C PHE A 2 -48.60 9.98 -22.47
N ILE A 3 -48.43 11.10 -21.75
CA ILE A 3 -47.12 11.70 -21.44
C ILE A 3 -46.28 10.83 -20.47
N PHE A 4 -46.95 10.11 -19.55
CA PHE A 4 -46.27 9.20 -18.61
C PHE A 4 -45.78 7.90 -19.27
N TYR A 5 -46.43 7.46 -20.35
CA TYR A 5 -46.01 6.26 -21.09
C TYR A 5 -44.80 6.57 -21.98
N TYR A 6 -44.78 7.75 -22.62
CA TYR A 6 -43.69 8.19 -23.49
C TYR A 6 -42.36 8.36 -22.73
N ASN A 7 -42.40 8.95 -21.52
CA ASN A 7 -41.21 9.11 -20.67
C ASN A 7 -40.65 7.78 -20.15
N ARG A 8 -41.49 6.76 -19.90
CA ARG A 8 -41.03 5.43 -19.45
C ARG A 8 -40.32 4.63 -20.55
N VAL A 9 -40.75 4.80 -21.81
CA VAL A 9 -40.12 4.15 -22.97
C VAL A 9 -38.77 4.80 -23.28
N ILE A 10 -38.66 6.13 -23.18
CA ILE A 10 -37.40 6.86 -23.39
C ILE A 10 -36.37 6.51 -22.31
N ILE A 11 -36.77 6.46 -21.03
CA ILE A 11 -35.87 6.09 -19.92
C ILE A 11 -35.42 4.63 -20.03
N LYS A 12 -36.31 3.69 -20.41
CA LYS A 12 -35.91 2.29 -20.68
C LYS A 12 -34.92 2.18 -21.85
N ASN A 13 -35.11 2.95 -22.92
CA ASN A 13 -34.20 2.95 -24.07
C ASN A 13 -32.83 3.58 -23.76
N LEU A 14 -32.80 4.60 -22.89
CA LEU A 14 -31.55 5.21 -22.41
C LEU A 14 -30.78 4.27 -21.47
N VAL A 15 -31.47 3.61 -20.54
CA VAL A 15 -30.87 2.63 -19.62
C VAL A 15 -30.36 1.41 -20.39
N ASN A 16 -31.10 0.91 -21.39
CA ASN A 16 -30.65 -0.18 -22.25
C ASN A 16 -29.45 0.22 -23.13
N LYS A 17 -29.40 1.45 -23.67
CA LYS A 17 -28.21 1.94 -24.40
C LYS A 17 -26.99 2.05 -23.48
N PHE A 18 -27.16 2.46 -22.23
CA PHE A 18 -26.07 2.56 -21.26
C PHE A 18 -25.57 1.17 -20.84
N LEU A 19 -26.48 0.23 -20.59
CA LEU A 19 -26.14 -1.17 -20.29
C LEU A 19 -25.46 -1.87 -21.47
N LEU A 20 -25.93 -1.67 -22.71
CA LEU A 20 -25.28 -2.21 -23.91
C LEU A 20 -23.87 -1.62 -24.11
N LYS A 21 -23.69 -0.31 -23.85
CA LYS A 21 -22.36 0.33 -23.92
C LYS A 21 -21.44 -0.20 -22.82
N PHE A 22 -21.95 -0.43 -21.62
CA PHE A 22 -21.21 -1.00 -20.49
C PHE A 22 -20.83 -2.47 -20.72
N ILE A 23 -21.76 -3.28 -21.24
CA ILE A 23 -21.52 -4.68 -21.62
C ILE A 23 -20.51 -4.76 -22.77
N ASN A 24 -20.57 -3.85 -23.76
CA ASN A 24 -19.59 -3.80 -24.85
C ASN A 24 -18.19 -3.39 -24.36
N VAL A 25 -18.09 -2.51 -23.35
CA VAL A 25 -16.81 -2.16 -22.71
C VAL A 25 -16.26 -3.31 -21.86
N ILE A 26 -17.12 -4.06 -21.18
CA ILE A 26 -16.71 -5.27 -20.45
C ILE A 26 -16.27 -6.35 -21.44
N ASN A 27 -17.02 -6.57 -22.52
CA ASN A 27 -16.69 -7.56 -23.54
C ASN A 27 -15.42 -7.19 -24.33
N SER A 28 -15.17 -5.91 -24.60
CA SER A 28 -13.90 -5.47 -25.22
C SER A 28 -12.73 -5.64 -24.25
N ARG A 29 -12.91 -5.37 -22.95
CA ARG A 29 -11.91 -5.65 -21.91
C ARG A 29 -11.65 -7.14 -21.74
N ILE A 30 -12.68 -8.00 -21.73
CA ILE A 30 -12.52 -9.46 -21.69
C ILE A 30 -11.81 -9.95 -22.96
N ASN A 31 -12.23 -9.52 -24.15
CA ASN A 31 -11.60 -9.93 -25.41
C ASN A 31 -10.15 -9.45 -25.53
N TYR A 32 -9.79 -8.28 -24.99
CA TYR A 32 -8.40 -7.79 -24.95
C TYR A 32 -7.51 -8.60 -24.00
N TRP A 33 -8.09 -9.14 -22.91
CA TRP A 33 -7.39 -10.07 -22.00
C TRP A 33 -7.28 -11.50 -22.56
N PHE A 34 -8.20 -11.93 -23.42
CA PHE A 34 -8.23 -13.29 -23.98
C PHE A 34 -7.62 -13.43 -25.39
N ASN A 35 -7.51 -12.38 -26.21
CA ASN A 35 -6.92 -12.50 -27.55
C ASN A 35 -5.38 -12.65 -27.63
N PRO A 36 -4.56 -12.36 -26.60
CA PRO A 36 -3.16 -12.78 -26.59
C PRO A 36 -2.96 -14.21 -26.09
N LEU A 37 -4.01 -14.88 -25.58
CA LEU A 37 -3.93 -16.22 -24.99
C LEU A 37 -3.98 -17.37 -26.01
N SER A 38 -4.14 -17.12 -27.31
CA SER A 38 -4.12 -18.20 -28.32
C SER A 38 -2.75 -18.45 -28.95
N TYR A 39 -1.80 -17.50 -28.90
CA TYR A 39 -0.45 -17.69 -29.46
C TYR A 39 0.66 -17.91 -28.41
N ASN A 40 0.48 -17.46 -27.16
CA ASN A 40 1.46 -17.68 -26.09
C ASN A 40 1.19 -18.94 -25.23
N PHE A 41 0.07 -19.64 -25.43
CA PHE A 41 -0.28 -20.82 -24.62
C PHE A 41 0.50 -22.09 -25.01
N PHE A 42 1.07 -22.14 -26.22
CA PHE A 42 1.87 -23.28 -26.66
C PHE A 42 3.33 -23.23 -26.17
N TYR A 43 3.92 -22.03 -25.99
CA TYR A 43 5.30 -21.91 -25.51
C TYR A 43 5.44 -21.87 -23.98
N VAL A 44 4.41 -21.45 -23.24
CA VAL A 44 4.46 -21.37 -21.77
C VAL A 44 4.21 -22.74 -21.11
N LYS A 45 3.46 -23.65 -21.75
CA LYS A 45 3.17 -24.97 -21.18
C LYS A 45 4.43 -25.85 -21.07
N ASP A 46 5.32 -25.83 -22.05
CA ASP A 46 6.56 -26.63 -22.03
C ASP A 46 7.65 -26.04 -21.12
N ALA A 47 7.75 -24.71 -21.04
CA ALA A 47 8.65 -24.06 -20.09
C ALA A 47 8.18 -24.26 -18.63
N SER A 48 6.87 -24.23 -18.36
CA SER A 48 6.32 -24.45 -17.01
C SER A 48 6.48 -25.88 -16.51
N LYS A 49 6.39 -26.91 -17.38
CA LYS A 49 6.58 -28.31 -16.97
C LYS A 49 8.04 -28.62 -16.62
N ASN A 50 8.99 -28.05 -17.37
CA ASN A 50 10.42 -28.23 -17.09
C ASN A 50 10.91 -27.39 -15.89
N PHE A 51 10.31 -26.22 -15.61
CA PHE A 51 10.62 -25.43 -14.42
C PHE A 51 9.95 -25.95 -13.14
N ILE A 52 8.72 -26.48 -13.22
CA ILE A 52 8.05 -27.08 -12.06
C ILE A 52 8.81 -28.35 -11.62
N ASN A 53 9.33 -29.16 -12.56
CA ASN A 53 10.10 -30.35 -12.21
C ASN A 53 11.51 -30.04 -11.66
N LYS A 54 12.22 -29.02 -12.17
CA LYS A 54 13.52 -28.61 -11.63
C LYS A 54 13.43 -27.79 -10.34
N GLY A 55 12.37 -26.99 -10.18
CA GLY A 55 12.08 -26.23 -8.96
C GLY A 55 11.55 -27.09 -7.82
N ALA A 56 10.73 -28.10 -8.12
CA ALA A 56 10.28 -29.07 -7.11
C ALA A 56 11.44 -29.99 -6.67
N ALA A 57 12.35 -30.37 -7.56
CA ALA A 57 13.55 -31.12 -7.19
C ALA A 57 14.49 -30.31 -6.30
N SER A 58 14.75 -29.02 -6.61
CA SER A 58 15.63 -28.18 -5.79
C SER A 58 14.99 -27.71 -4.48
N PHE A 59 13.67 -27.52 -4.42
CA PHE A 59 12.95 -27.32 -3.15
C PHE A 59 12.90 -28.60 -2.31
N ALA A 60 12.77 -29.78 -2.91
CA ALA A 60 12.85 -31.05 -2.18
C ALA A 60 14.27 -31.32 -1.67
N GLU A 61 15.32 -30.98 -2.42
CA GLU A 61 16.72 -31.14 -2.01
C GLU A 61 17.16 -30.14 -0.93
N SER A 62 16.64 -28.91 -0.95
CA SER A 62 16.91 -27.89 0.06
C SER A 62 16.00 -27.98 1.29
N ALA A 63 14.77 -28.49 1.16
CA ALA A 63 13.92 -28.88 2.30
C ALA A 63 14.48 -30.12 3.04
N ASN A 64 15.17 -31.03 2.33
CA ASN A 64 15.86 -32.17 2.94
C ASN A 64 17.18 -31.81 3.65
N LYS A 65 17.64 -30.55 3.59
CA LYS A 65 18.86 -30.06 4.26
C LYS A 65 18.60 -29.05 5.38
N ILE A 66 17.34 -28.76 5.68
CA ILE A 66 16.97 -28.15 6.96
C ILE A 66 16.88 -29.31 7.94
N ASN A 67 17.54 -29.19 9.09
CA ASN A 67 17.43 -30.14 10.20
C ASN A 67 15.96 -30.27 10.64
N THR A 68 15.16 -31.04 9.91
CA THR A 68 14.12 -31.84 10.52
C THR A 68 14.87 -32.85 11.36
N LYS A 69 15.22 -32.48 12.59
CA LYS A 69 15.19 -33.49 13.65
C LYS A 69 13.76 -34.01 13.59
N GLN A 70 13.57 -35.11 12.88
CA GLN A 70 12.36 -35.89 12.99
C GLN A 70 12.23 -36.19 14.48
N TYR A 71 11.32 -35.49 15.16
CA TYR A 71 10.88 -35.84 16.51
C TYR A 71 10.01 -37.10 16.50
N LYS A 72 10.09 -37.93 15.44
CA LYS A 72 9.52 -39.27 15.41
C LYS A 72 10.34 -40.14 16.35
N GLY A 73 9.84 -40.37 17.55
CA GLY A 73 10.42 -41.29 18.54
C GLY A 73 10.95 -40.65 19.83
N ARG A 74 10.80 -39.33 20.04
CA ARG A 74 11.00 -38.76 21.38
C ARG A 74 9.73 -38.93 22.21
N PRO A 75 9.84 -39.22 23.52
CA PRO A 75 8.68 -39.25 24.40
C PRO A 75 7.93 -37.92 24.28
N GLN A 76 6.59 -38.00 24.17
CA GLN A 76 5.72 -36.83 24.11
C GLN A 76 6.09 -35.89 25.26
N PRO A 77 6.43 -34.62 25.00
CA PRO A 77 6.61 -33.66 26.07
C PRO A 77 5.24 -33.45 26.71
N ASP A 78 5.01 -34.14 27.83
CA ASP A 78 3.74 -34.11 28.54
C ASP A 78 3.73 -32.88 29.46
N PRO A 79 2.83 -31.92 29.27
CA PRO A 79 2.69 -30.83 30.22
C PRO A 79 2.30 -31.39 31.58
N HIS A 80 2.99 -30.94 32.63
CA HIS A 80 2.63 -31.26 34.01
C HIS A 80 1.18 -30.91 34.33
N LYS A 81 0.64 -29.84 33.72
CA LYS A 81 -0.76 -29.45 33.90
C LYS A 81 -1.33 -28.81 32.64
N LYS A 82 -2.55 -29.21 32.27
CA LYS A 82 -3.35 -28.57 31.21
C LYS A 82 -4.53 -27.82 31.85
N ILE A 83 -4.69 -26.54 31.50
CA ILE A 83 -5.79 -25.71 32.02
C ILE A 83 -6.48 -25.00 30.86
N GLU A 84 -7.81 -25.05 30.84
CA GLU A 84 -8.63 -24.37 29.84
C GLU A 84 -9.41 -23.23 30.50
N ILE A 85 -9.34 -22.05 29.89
CA ILE A 85 -9.93 -20.81 30.37
C ILE A 85 -10.77 -20.21 29.24
N TRP A 86 -12.09 -20.32 29.40
CA TRP A 86 -13.07 -19.67 28.54
C TRP A 86 -13.12 -18.17 28.82
N ASP A 87 -13.30 -17.37 27.77
CA ASP A 87 -13.32 -15.91 27.87
C ASP A 87 -12.18 -15.37 28.75
N PRO A 88 -10.91 -15.57 28.32
CA PRO A 88 -9.76 -15.24 29.14
C PRO A 88 -9.62 -13.73 29.39
N TYR A 89 -10.29 -12.90 28.60
CA TYR A 89 -10.29 -11.45 28.79
C TYR A 89 -11.02 -11.04 30.07
N ASN A 90 -12.16 -11.67 30.37
CA ASN A 90 -12.94 -11.41 31.58
C ASN A 90 -12.54 -12.34 32.75
N ASN A 91 -11.97 -13.52 32.47
CA ASN A 91 -11.55 -14.50 33.48
C ASN A 91 -10.06 -14.40 33.87
N ARG A 92 -9.54 -13.17 34.03
CA ARG A 92 -8.10 -12.94 34.32
C ARG A 92 -7.65 -13.49 35.68
N SER A 93 -8.54 -13.61 36.65
CA SER A 93 -8.24 -14.23 37.95
C SER A 93 -7.79 -15.68 37.80
N LYS A 94 -8.42 -16.46 36.92
CA LYS A 94 -8.01 -17.84 36.61
C LYS A 94 -6.64 -17.89 35.94
N ILE A 95 -6.31 -16.89 35.12
CA ILE A 95 -4.98 -16.77 34.53
C ILE A 95 -3.94 -16.53 35.63
N ALA A 96 -4.22 -15.62 36.57
CA ALA A 96 -3.33 -15.36 37.69
C ALA A 96 -3.14 -16.61 38.58
N GLU A 97 -4.21 -17.37 38.84
CA GLU A 97 -4.18 -18.59 39.67
C GLU A 97 -3.23 -19.65 39.10
N PHE A 98 -3.26 -19.89 37.79
CA PHE A 98 -2.50 -20.99 37.18
C PHE A 98 -1.21 -20.57 36.48
N ALA A 99 -1.10 -19.33 35.99
CA ALA A 99 0.02 -18.88 35.17
C ALA A 99 1.09 -18.11 35.96
N ASN A 100 0.81 -17.68 37.19
CA ASN A 100 1.74 -16.88 37.98
C ASN A 100 2.97 -17.70 38.37
N GLY A 101 4.16 -17.24 37.95
CA GLY A 101 5.41 -17.98 38.12
C GLY A 101 5.56 -19.24 37.24
N ALA A 102 4.53 -19.59 36.45
CA ALA A 102 4.54 -20.78 35.63
C ALA A 102 5.28 -20.59 34.29
N LYS A 103 5.94 -21.66 33.84
CA LYS A 103 6.59 -21.78 32.54
C LYS A 103 5.79 -22.73 31.66
N GLY A 104 5.78 -22.51 30.34
CA GLY A 104 5.15 -23.44 29.42
C GLY A 104 4.64 -22.79 28.14
N VAL A 105 3.58 -23.38 27.58
CA VAL A 105 2.97 -23.00 26.30
C VAL A 105 1.53 -22.54 26.54
N TYR A 106 1.10 -21.54 25.79
CA TYR A 106 -0.28 -21.09 25.76
C TYR A 106 -0.83 -21.17 24.35
N PHE A 107 -2.11 -21.51 24.25
CA PHE A 107 -2.85 -21.60 23.00
C PHE A 107 -4.10 -20.74 23.09
N PHE A 108 -4.16 -19.69 22.29
CA PHE A 108 -5.41 -18.97 22.05
C PHE A 108 -6.12 -19.64 20.89
N GLU A 109 -7.33 -20.13 21.12
CA GLU A 109 -8.21 -20.70 20.12
C GLU A 109 -9.41 -19.77 19.93
N VAL A 110 -9.73 -19.42 18.69
CA VAL A 110 -10.98 -18.75 18.36
C VAL A 110 -11.97 -19.81 17.91
N GLU A 111 -12.96 -20.07 18.76
CA GLU A 111 -14.06 -20.96 18.39
C GLU A 111 -14.79 -20.44 17.16
N SER A 112 -15.45 -21.33 16.42
CA SER A 112 -16.15 -21.12 15.14
C SER A 112 -15.29 -20.91 13.89
N LYS A 113 -13.99 -20.57 14.01
CA LYS A 113 -13.16 -20.23 12.83
C LYS A 113 -11.98 -21.16 12.56
N ASN A 114 -11.78 -22.19 13.39
CA ASN A 114 -10.57 -23.03 13.35
C ASN A 114 -9.30 -22.17 13.26
N MET A 115 -9.26 -21.10 14.06
CA MET A 115 -8.14 -20.16 14.13
C MET A 115 -7.51 -20.27 15.49
N GLY A 116 -6.19 -20.24 15.53
CA GLY A 116 -5.50 -20.27 16.80
C GLY A 116 -4.08 -19.75 16.71
N TYR A 117 -3.54 -19.42 17.88
CA TYR A 117 -2.20 -18.91 18.07
C TYR A 117 -1.53 -19.64 19.23
N ILE A 118 -0.36 -20.20 18.97
CA ILE A 118 0.48 -20.88 19.96
C ILE A 118 1.68 -20.01 20.24
N GLY A 119 2.01 -19.87 21.52
CA GLY A 119 3.26 -19.26 21.94
C GLY A 119 3.74 -19.85 23.26
N SER A 120 4.99 -19.59 23.58
CA SER A 120 5.60 -20.06 24.82
C SER A 120 6.10 -18.91 25.71
N SER A 121 6.35 -19.23 26.98
CA SER A 121 7.02 -18.32 27.89
C SER A 121 7.59 -19.01 29.12
N ILE A 122 8.69 -18.46 29.64
CA ILE A 122 9.17 -18.73 31.00
C ILE A 122 8.35 -18.00 32.08
N ASN A 123 7.47 -17.07 31.69
CA ASN A 123 6.53 -16.40 32.59
C ASN A 123 5.19 -16.27 31.86
N LEU A 124 4.37 -17.32 31.98
CA LEU A 124 3.09 -17.42 31.29
C LEU A 124 2.14 -16.28 31.67
N TYR A 125 2.09 -15.90 32.94
CA TYR A 125 1.22 -14.82 33.40
C TYR A 125 1.52 -13.50 32.68
N ASN A 126 2.77 -13.03 32.72
CA ASN A 126 3.15 -11.77 32.07
C ASN A 126 2.92 -11.84 30.56
N ARG A 127 3.27 -12.98 29.94
CA ARG A 127 3.15 -13.16 28.51
C ARG A 127 1.71 -13.14 28.04
N VAL A 128 0.82 -13.92 28.68
CA VAL A 128 -0.59 -14.01 28.33
C VAL A 128 -1.31 -12.69 28.63
N CYS A 129 -1.08 -12.10 29.81
CA CYS A 129 -1.72 -10.83 30.17
C CYS A 129 -1.33 -9.68 29.23
N SER A 130 -0.12 -9.70 28.64
CA SER A 130 0.30 -8.69 27.67
C SER A 130 -0.61 -8.58 26.46
N TYR A 131 -1.29 -9.66 26.06
CA TYR A 131 -2.24 -9.64 24.93
C TYR A 131 -3.48 -8.80 25.24
N PHE A 132 -3.85 -8.62 26.51
CA PHE A 132 -5.01 -7.83 26.90
C PHE A 132 -4.69 -6.34 27.11
N MET A 133 -3.42 -5.94 26.98
CA MET A 133 -2.99 -4.56 27.16
C MET A 133 -3.22 -3.75 25.87
N PRO A 134 -3.98 -2.64 25.92
CA PRO A 134 -4.24 -1.82 24.73
C PRO A 134 -2.96 -1.32 24.04
N SER A 135 -1.94 -0.95 24.83
CA SER A 135 -0.65 -0.46 24.33
C SER A 135 0.14 -1.51 23.54
N ILE A 136 -0.07 -2.80 23.82
CA ILE A 136 0.55 -3.91 23.08
C ILE A 136 -0.28 -4.28 21.86
N LEU A 137 -1.62 -4.34 22.00
CA LEU A 137 -2.53 -4.60 20.88
C LEU A 137 -2.41 -3.56 19.78
N ALA A 138 -2.26 -2.29 20.15
CA ALA A 138 -2.12 -1.17 19.22
C ALA A 138 -0.89 -1.28 18.31
N LYS A 139 0.19 -1.97 18.74
CA LYS A 139 1.39 -2.17 17.90
C LYS A 139 1.10 -3.02 16.68
N ALA A 140 0.20 -4.00 16.82
CA ALA A 140 -0.30 -4.84 15.73
C ALA A 140 0.81 -5.48 14.85
N ASP A 141 1.99 -5.71 15.43
CA ASP A 141 3.20 -6.23 14.77
C ASP A 141 3.03 -7.71 14.38
N ARG A 142 2.38 -8.49 15.25
CA ARG A 142 2.10 -9.91 15.06
C ARG A 142 0.67 -10.14 14.56
N ARG A 143 0.48 -11.20 13.77
CA ARG A 143 -0.83 -11.56 13.20
C ARG A 143 -1.90 -11.78 14.28
N VAL A 144 -1.54 -12.42 15.40
CA VAL A 144 -2.42 -12.57 16.57
C VAL A 144 -2.85 -11.24 17.19
N LEU A 145 -1.94 -10.25 17.28
CA LEU A 145 -2.27 -8.93 17.80
C LEU A 145 -3.16 -8.15 16.84
N ARG A 146 -2.90 -8.22 15.52
CA ARG A 146 -3.80 -7.66 14.50
C ARG A 146 -5.21 -8.25 14.60
N TYR A 147 -5.29 -9.56 14.86
CA TYR A 147 -6.56 -10.24 15.02
C TYR A 147 -7.33 -9.71 16.24
N PHE A 148 -6.73 -9.75 17.43
CA PHE A 148 -7.40 -9.31 18.66
C PHE A 148 -7.70 -7.81 18.66
N ASN A 149 -6.84 -6.98 18.05
CA ASN A 149 -7.14 -5.55 17.91
C ASN A 149 -8.35 -5.28 17.01
N LYS A 150 -8.57 -6.12 15.99
CA LYS A 150 -9.69 -5.96 15.04
C LYS A 150 -11.00 -6.58 15.52
N TYR A 151 -10.94 -7.76 16.14
CA TYR A 151 -12.11 -8.58 16.45
C TYR A 151 -12.38 -8.72 17.96
N GLY A 152 -11.50 -8.19 18.82
CA GLY A 152 -11.58 -8.38 20.26
C GLY A 152 -11.28 -9.82 20.68
N PHE A 153 -11.76 -10.19 21.87
CA PHE A 153 -11.56 -11.51 22.50
C PHE A 153 -12.84 -12.36 22.55
N SER A 154 -13.84 -12.03 21.73
CA SER A 154 -15.09 -12.78 21.66
C SER A 154 -14.85 -14.20 21.16
N ASN A 155 -15.46 -15.20 21.81
CA ASN A 155 -15.34 -16.62 21.47
C ASN A 155 -13.89 -17.13 21.47
N VAL A 156 -13.07 -16.59 22.37
CA VAL A 156 -11.69 -17.03 22.56
C VAL A 156 -11.62 -17.96 23.76
N LYS A 157 -10.98 -19.12 23.56
CA LYS A 157 -10.54 -20.03 24.60
C LYS A 157 -9.03 -19.92 24.75
N LEU A 158 -8.54 -19.88 25.98
CA LEU A 158 -7.12 -19.96 26.30
C LEU A 158 -6.84 -21.32 26.94
N THR A 159 -5.92 -22.08 26.36
CA THR A 159 -5.39 -23.29 26.97
C THR A 159 -3.95 -23.04 27.41
N LEU A 160 -3.65 -23.35 28.67
CA LEU A 160 -2.30 -23.31 29.25
C LEU A 160 -1.77 -24.73 29.40
N PHE A 161 -0.59 -24.97 28.86
CA PHE A 161 0.19 -26.19 29.01
C PHE A 161 1.40 -25.86 29.88
N ILE A 162 1.27 -26.13 31.18
CA ILE A 162 2.25 -25.76 32.21
C ILE A 162 3.26 -26.88 32.35
N LEU A 163 4.54 -26.52 32.33
CA LEU A 163 5.67 -27.40 32.58
C LEU A 163 6.12 -27.31 34.05
N ASP A 164 6.96 -28.26 34.47
CA ASP A 164 7.55 -28.26 35.81
C ASP A 164 8.38 -26.99 36.05
N SER A 165 8.47 -26.54 37.30
CA SER A 165 9.24 -25.35 37.66
C SER A 165 10.72 -25.45 37.28
N ASN A 166 11.28 -26.67 37.28
CA ASN A 166 12.66 -26.95 36.92
C ASN A 166 12.88 -27.10 35.41
N SER A 167 11.82 -26.98 34.59
CA SER A 167 11.95 -27.12 33.15
C SER A 167 12.83 -26.03 32.53
N THR A 168 13.63 -26.44 31.55
CA THR A 168 14.54 -25.56 30.82
C THR A 168 13.81 -24.80 29.71
N LEU A 169 14.46 -23.76 29.16
CA LEU A 169 13.91 -23.01 28.02
C LEU A 169 13.76 -23.92 26.79
N GLU A 170 14.70 -24.83 26.57
CA GLU A 170 14.66 -25.79 25.46
C GLU A 170 13.41 -26.67 25.54
N GLN A 171 13.06 -27.16 26.74
CA GLN A 171 11.85 -27.98 26.93
C GLN A 171 10.57 -27.18 26.65
N VAL A 172 10.54 -25.90 27.03
CA VAL A 172 9.43 -24.99 26.71
C VAL A 172 9.28 -24.79 25.20
N LEU A 173 10.40 -24.62 24.48
CA LEU A 173 10.41 -24.46 23.02
C LEU A 173 10.08 -25.77 22.29
N GLU A 174 10.53 -26.91 22.79
CA GLU A 174 10.17 -28.24 22.25
C GLU A 174 8.65 -28.48 22.37
N LEU A 175 8.04 -28.11 23.50
CA LEU A 175 6.60 -28.18 23.68
C LEU A 175 5.85 -27.22 22.74
N GLU A 176 6.37 -26.01 22.54
CA GLU A 176 5.80 -25.04 21.60
C GLU A 176 5.79 -25.59 20.18
N GLN A 177 6.93 -26.13 19.73
CA GLN A 177 7.07 -26.72 18.40
C GLN A 177 6.12 -27.89 18.21
N TYR A 178 6.03 -28.78 19.20
CA TYR A 178 5.11 -29.91 19.18
C TYR A 178 3.67 -29.47 18.93
N TYR A 179 3.20 -28.42 19.62
CA TYR A 179 1.84 -27.94 19.43
C TYR A 179 1.65 -27.16 18.12
N ILE A 180 2.65 -26.41 17.65
CA ILE A 180 2.61 -25.76 16.32
C ILE A 180 2.46 -26.81 15.22
N ASP A 181 3.26 -27.88 15.26
CA ASP A 181 3.26 -28.92 14.24
C ASP A 181 1.94 -29.69 14.22
N ASN A 182 1.41 -30.04 15.40
CA ASN A 182 0.19 -30.85 15.50
C ASN A 182 -1.11 -30.07 15.27
N LEU A 183 -1.18 -28.80 15.72
CA LEU A 183 -2.41 -28.00 15.62
C LEU A 183 -2.44 -27.09 14.40
N SER A 184 -1.29 -26.87 13.73
CA SER A 184 -1.18 -26.00 12.55
C SER A 184 -1.89 -24.63 12.71
N PRO A 185 -1.58 -23.88 13.78
CA PRO A 185 -2.31 -22.65 14.14
C PRO A 185 -2.13 -21.54 13.09
N ASN A 186 -3.22 -21.10 12.47
CA ASN A 186 -3.15 -20.13 11.36
C ASN A 186 -2.79 -18.69 11.75
N LEU A 187 -2.80 -18.34 13.05
CA LEU A 187 -2.32 -17.04 13.51
C LEU A 187 -0.80 -17.04 13.75
N ASN A 188 -0.16 -18.21 13.81
CA ASN A 188 1.30 -18.32 13.73
C ASN A 188 1.72 -18.07 12.28
N VAL A 189 2.60 -17.09 12.08
CA VAL A 189 3.20 -16.82 10.77
C VAL A 189 4.53 -17.56 10.64
N GLU A 190 5.29 -17.62 11.74
CA GLU A 190 6.49 -18.43 11.86
C GLU A 190 6.09 -19.78 12.44
N LEU A 191 6.42 -20.86 11.72
CA LEU A 191 6.11 -22.24 12.11
C LEU A 191 7.24 -22.87 12.93
N VAL A 192 8.28 -22.10 13.25
CA VAL A 192 9.39 -22.51 14.11
C VAL A 192 9.21 -21.85 15.48
N ALA A 193 9.26 -22.65 16.54
CA ALA A 193 9.16 -22.20 17.92
C ALA A 193 10.29 -21.23 18.31
N GLY A 194 10.03 -20.38 19.30
CA GLY A 194 11.00 -19.37 19.72
C GLY A 194 11.26 -18.28 18.69
N GLY A 195 10.35 -18.07 17.72
CA GLY A 195 10.37 -16.94 16.80
C GLY A 195 10.29 -15.60 17.55
N TYR A 196 11.45 -15.06 17.96
CA TYR A 196 11.56 -13.79 18.71
C TYR A 196 11.26 -12.56 17.84
N ASN A 197 11.25 -12.73 16.53
CA ASN A 197 11.23 -11.62 15.60
C ASN A 197 9.84 -11.49 14.99
N GLY A 198 8.94 -10.79 15.70
CA GLY A 198 7.77 -10.16 15.05
C GLY A 198 8.14 -9.29 13.82
N TYR A 199 9.43 -9.10 13.55
CA TYR A 199 10.01 -8.66 12.30
C TYR A 199 9.83 -9.70 11.19
N HIS A 200 8.74 -9.54 10.46
CA HIS A 200 8.63 -10.07 9.12
C HIS A 200 9.85 -9.64 8.30
N LYS A 201 10.56 -10.60 7.70
CA LYS A 201 11.48 -10.27 6.60
C LYS A 201 10.67 -9.45 5.58
N PRO A 202 11.23 -8.35 5.04
CA PRO A 202 10.54 -7.59 4.01
C PRO A 202 10.13 -8.55 2.88
N MET A 203 8.92 -8.35 2.37
CA MET A 203 8.37 -9.17 1.29
C MET A 203 9.40 -9.30 0.16
N SER A 204 9.55 -10.52 -0.40
CA SER A 204 10.48 -10.77 -1.49
C SER A 204 10.19 -9.83 -2.68
N GLN A 205 11.22 -9.55 -3.47
CA GLN A 205 11.07 -8.63 -4.60
C GLN A 205 10.09 -9.19 -5.63
N GLU A 206 10.07 -10.50 -5.80
CA GLU A 206 9.17 -11.26 -6.68
C GLU A 206 7.72 -11.13 -6.22
N ALA A 207 7.45 -11.32 -4.92
CA ALA A 207 6.10 -11.17 -4.37
C ALA A 207 5.61 -9.71 -4.45
N ARG A 208 6.51 -8.72 -4.23
CA ARG A 208 6.21 -7.31 -4.47
C ARG A 208 5.86 -7.04 -5.93
N TYR A 209 6.59 -7.62 -6.87
CA TYR A 209 6.31 -7.49 -8.30
C TYR A 209 4.95 -8.07 -8.68
N ILE A 210 4.63 -9.29 -8.24
CA ILE A 210 3.35 -9.95 -8.50
C ILE A 210 2.19 -9.12 -7.94
N LEU A 211 2.28 -8.63 -6.70
CA LEU A 211 1.23 -7.81 -6.09
C LEU A 211 1.05 -6.46 -6.80
N ARG A 212 2.13 -5.84 -7.27
CA ARG A 212 2.05 -4.63 -8.10
C ARG A 212 1.33 -4.89 -9.40
N LYS A 213 1.59 -6.01 -10.08
CA LYS A 213 0.84 -6.37 -11.30
C LYS A 213 -0.63 -6.66 -11.03
N LEU A 214 -0.96 -7.33 -9.92
CA LEU A 214 -2.34 -7.69 -9.58
C LEU A 214 -3.19 -6.52 -9.09
N ARG A 215 -2.59 -5.54 -8.41
CA ARG A 215 -3.31 -4.42 -7.75
C ARG A 215 -3.00 -3.05 -8.34
N GLY A 216 -1.94 -2.94 -9.12
CA GLY A 216 -1.50 -1.70 -9.73
C GLY A 216 -2.50 -1.22 -10.77
N ILE A 217 -2.77 0.08 -10.76
CA ILE A 217 -3.55 0.73 -11.81
C ILE A 217 -2.55 1.07 -12.93
N PRO A 218 -2.74 0.54 -14.15
CA PRO A 218 -1.84 0.85 -15.26
C PRO A 218 -1.95 2.34 -15.62
N ILE A 219 -0.82 2.90 -16.03
CA ILE A 219 -0.67 4.26 -16.50
C ILE A 219 -0.20 4.18 -17.94
N TYR A 220 -1.02 4.68 -18.85
CA TYR A 220 -0.76 4.70 -20.28
C TYR A 220 -0.09 6.02 -20.63
N ILE A 221 1.03 5.93 -21.36
CA ILE A 221 1.82 7.08 -21.80
C ILE A 221 1.72 7.17 -23.32
N TYR A 222 1.21 8.29 -23.80
CA TYR A 222 1.06 8.59 -25.21
C TYR A 222 2.01 9.72 -25.61
N ASP A 223 2.51 9.67 -26.84
CA ASP A 223 3.26 10.77 -27.44
C ASP A 223 2.32 11.62 -28.29
N SER A 224 2.26 12.93 -28.01
CA SER A 224 1.42 13.86 -28.77
C SER A 224 1.86 14.01 -30.23
N ASN A 225 3.15 13.78 -30.53
CA ASN A 225 3.70 13.97 -31.86
C ASN A 225 3.31 12.83 -32.79
N THR A 226 3.55 11.59 -32.35
CA THR A 226 3.19 10.39 -33.11
C THR A 226 1.73 10.01 -32.93
N LYS A 227 1.06 10.56 -31.91
CA LYS A 227 -0.31 10.20 -31.51
C LYS A 227 -0.43 8.68 -31.30
N SER A 228 0.52 8.10 -30.60
CA SER A 228 0.56 6.65 -30.34
C SER A 228 0.76 6.37 -28.86
N LEU A 229 0.27 5.21 -28.41
CA LEU A 229 0.64 4.64 -27.12
C LEU A 229 2.09 4.20 -27.22
N ILE A 230 2.96 4.80 -26.40
CA ILE A 230 4.40 4.51 -26.42
C ILE A 230 4.85 3.70 -25.21
N PHE A 231 4.11 3.69 -24.09
CA PHE A 231 4.50 2.91 -22.92
C PHE A 231 3.32 2.64 -21.98
N ILE A 232 3.41 1.54 -21.23
CA ILE A 232 2.46 1.18 -20.18
C ILE A 232 3.25 0.94 -18.88
N SER A 233 3.03 1.79 -17.89
CA SER A 233 3.61 1.61 -16.56
C SER A 233 2.59 1.01 -15.61
N ASP A 234 3.03 0.13 -14.70
CA ASP A 234 2.22 -0.43 -13.62
C ASP A 234 2.48 0.26 -12.26
N SER A 235 3.32 1.29 -12.24
CA SER A 235 3.88 1.82 -10.99
C SER A 235 4.20 3.31 -11.11
N LYS A 236 3.48 4.13 -10.34
CA LYS A 236 3.83 5.55 -10.13
C LYS A 236 5.25 5.71 -9.61
N GLU A 237 5.69 4.82 -8.72
CA GLU A 237 7.05 4.85 -8.16
C GLU A 237 8.09 4.66 -9.26
N TRP A 238 7.84 3.75 -10.20
CA TRP A 238 8.75 3.54 -11.32
C TRP A 238 8.88 4.80 -12.18
N LEU A 239 7.76 5.52 -12.43
CA LEU A 239 7.79 6.80 -13.13
C LEU A 239 8.58 7.85 -12.35
N TYR A 240 8.44 7.91 -11.03
CA TYR A 240 9.20 8.85 -10.20
C TYR A 240 10.71 8.58 -10.26
N SER A 241 11.12 7.32 -10.13
CA SER A 241 12.54 6.98 -10.04
C SER A 241 13.24 6.96 -11.40
N ASN A 242 12.58 6.48 -12.46
CA ASN A 242 13.24 6.26 -13.76
C ASN A 242 13.01 7.41 -14.73
N ILE A 243 11.79 7.95 -14.75
CA ILE A 243 11.49 9.11 -15.59
C ILE A 243 11.82 10.41 -14.86
N GLY A 244 11.79 10.44 -13.52
CA GLY A 244 12.05 11.68 -12.77
C GLY A 244 10.88 12.67 -12.82
N ILE A 245 9.65 12.19 -13.05
CA ILE A 245 8.45 13.03 -12.95
C ILE A 245 8.10 13.26 -11.47
N HIS A 246 7.85 14.51 -11.08
CA HIS A 246 7.44 14.82 -9.72
C HIS A 246 5.99 14.38 -9.46
N HIS A 247 5.67 13.91 -8.25
CA HIS A 247 4.33 13.40 -7.90
C HIS A 247 3.20 14.40 -8.18
N VAL A 248 3.42 15.69 -7.92
CA VAL A 248 2.45 16.76 -8.26
C VAL A 248 2.26 16.85 -9.77
N SER A 249 3.35 16.82 -10.54
CA SER A 249 3.28 16.89 -12.00
C SER A 249 2.54 15.68 -12.57
N LEU A 250 2.82 14.46 -12.09
CA LEU A 250 2.10 13.27 -12.52
C LEU A 250 0.61 13.38 -12.21
N ASN A 251 0.23 13.87 -11.03
CA ASN A 251 -1.18 14.08 -10.69
C ASN A 251 -1.84 15.10 -11.64
N ASN A 252 -1.18 16.22 -11.93
CA ASN A 252 -1.70 17.20 -12.89
C ASN A 252 -1.84 16.59 -14.30
N CYS A 253 -0.92 15.73 -14.72
CA CYS A 253 -1.01 15.03 -16.01
C CYS A 253 -2.21 14.07 -16.03
N LEU A 254 -2.43 13.32 -14.95
CA LEU A 254 -3.50 12.31 -14.87
C LEU A 254 -4.90 12.91 -14.66
N ILE A 255 -5.01 14.02 -13.92
CA ILE A 255 -6.30 14.64 -13.55
C ILE A 255 -6.69 15.72 -14.55
N ASP A 256 -5.76 16.63 -14.84
CA ASP A 256 -6.03 17.82 -15.67
C ASP A 256 -5.64 17.60 -17.14
N ALA A 257 -5.19 16.39 -17.49
CA ALA A 257 -4.68 16.04 -18.82
C ALA A 257 -3.53 16.95 -19.30
N HIS A 258 -2.76 17.53 -18.38
CA HIS A 258 -1.59 18.33 -18.73
C HIS A 258 -0.53 17.47 -19.41
N LEU A 259 0.05 17.98 -20.50
CA LEU A 259 1.15 17.30 -21.18
C LEU A 259 2.44 17.43 -20.37
N PHE A 260 3.04 16.30 -20.06
CA PHE A 260 4.37 16.26 -19.47
C PHE A 260 5.42 16.66 -20.52
N LEU A 261 6.26 17.64 -20.16
CA LEU A 261 7.24 18.25 -21.07
C LEU A 261 6.61 18.78 -22.37
N ASN A 262 5.33 19.19 -22.32
CA ASN A 262 4.53 19.61 -23.47
C ASN A 262 4.43 18.57 -24.60
N ARG A 263 4.63 17.27 -24.32
CA ARG A 263 4.61 16.21 -25.32
C ARG A 263 3.88 14.96 -24.87
N PHE A 264 4.13 14.50 -23.66
CA PHE A 264 3.65 13.19 -23.23
C PHE A 264 2.34 13.30 -22.47
N LEU A 265 1.31 12.59 -22.93
CA LEU A 265 0.02 12.49 -22.26
C LEU A 265 0.01 11.25 -21.37
N PHE A 266 -0.39 11.42 -20.11
CA PHE A 266 -0.53 10.34 -19.14
C PHE A 266 -2.00 10.12 -18.83
N THR A 267 -2.46 8.86 -18.89
CA THR A 267 -3.86 8.53 -18.59
C THR A 267 -3.96 7.22 -17.80
N LEU A 268 -5.08 7.05 -17.10
CA LEU A 268 -5.43 5.78 -16.43
C LEU A 268 -6.33 4.89 -17.29
N ASP A 269 -6.91 5.46 -18.34
CA ASP A 269 -7.80 4.77 -19.27
C ASP A 269 -7.13 4.61 -20.63
N LEU A 270 -7.20 3.40 -21.18
CA LEU A 270 -6.73 3.12 -22.53
C LEU A 270 -7.60 3.88 -23.55
N ILE A 271 -6.97 4.73 -24.34
CA ILE A 271 -7.56 5.39 -25.51
C ILE A 271 -7.38 4.46 -26.72
N SER A 272 -8.48 3.87 -27.19
CA SER A 272 -8.51 2.89 -28.29
C SER A 272 -8.20 3.48 -29.66
N GLU A 273 -8.36 4.79 -29.81
CA GLU A 273 -8.23 5.54 -31.05
C GLU A 273 -6.76 5.75 -31.44
N PHE A 274 -5.83 5.55 -30.51
CA PHE A 274 -4.41 5.70 -30.78
C PHE A 274 -3.73 4.35 -31.07
N PRO A 275 -2.86 4.27 -32.10
CA PRO A 275 -2.05 3.09 -32.40
C PRO A 275 -1.18 2.67 -31.23
N TYR A 276 -0.92 1.36 -31.12
CA TYR A 276 -0.13 0.74 -30.04
C TYR A 276 0.94 -0.24 -30.56
N GLU A 277 1.26 -0.20 -31.85
CA GLU A 277 2.21 -1.10 -32.50
C GLU A 277 3.68 -0.80 -32.15
N SER A 278 3.95 0.30 -31.45
CA SER A 278 5.30 0.78 -31.13
C SER A 278 5.47 1.08 -29.63
N ILE A 279 5.09 0.11 -28.79
CA ILE A 279 5.37 0.20 -27.35
C ILE A 279 6.88 0.06 -27.12
N LEU A 280 7.46 1.08 -26.50
CA LEU A 280 8.87 1.15 -26.14
C LEU A 280 9.18 0.23 -24.96
N ILE A 281 10.40 -0.29 -24.92
CA ILE A 281 10.93 -0.91 -23.71
C ILE A 281 11.34 0.17 -22.68
N PRO A 282 11.46 -0.16 -21.38
CA PRO A 282 11.75 0.83 -20.33
C PRO A 282 12.97 1.72 -20.62
N GLU A 283 14.05 1.15 -21.15
CA GLU A 283 15.30 1.84 -21.45
C GLU A 283 15.13 2.88 -22.58
N GLU A 284 14.39 2.53 -23.63
CA GLU A 284 14.08 3.41 -24.76
C GLU A 284 13.21 4.60 -24.32
N LEU A 285 12.22 4.36 -23.46
CA LEU A 285 11.39 5.44 -22.92
C LEU A 285 12.21 6.44 -22.10
N VAL A 286 13.09 5.95 -21.23
CA VAL A 286 13.95 6.81 -20.40
C VAL A 286 14.81 7.69 -21.30
N SER A 287 15.47 7.10 -22.29
CA SER A 287 16.30 7.83 -23.26
C SER A 287 15.51 8.88 -24.05
N LEU A 288 14.29 8.53 -24.50
CA LEU A 288 13.40 9.46 -25.19
C LEU A 288 13.03 10.65 -24.30
N ILE A 289 12.68 10.41 -23.04
CA ILE A 289 12.27 11.47 -22.13
C ILE A 289 13.44 12.37 -21.75
N GLU A 290 14.63 11.83 -21.53
CA GLU A 290 15.84 12.61 -21.28
C GLU A 290 16.16 13.54 -22.46
N THR A 291 16.04 13.01 -23.68
CA THR A 291 16.22 13.79 -24.92
C THR A 291 15.21 14.94 -24.97
N VAL A 292 13.93 14.68 -24.75
CA VAL A 292 12.89 15.73 -24.75
C VAL A 292 13.10 16.73 -23.63
N ARG A 293 13.52 16.28 -22.45
CA ARG A 293 13.77 17.14 -21.29
C ARG A 293 14.91 18.12 -21.54
N SER A 294 15.98 17.70 -22.23
CA SER A 294 17.11 18.59 -22.56
C SER A 294 16.71 19.73 -23.51
N GLN A 295 15.73 19.47 -24.40
CA GLN A 295 15.21 20.44 -25.35
C GLN A 295 14.06 21.30 -24.78
N TYR A 296 13.46 20.84 -23.68
CA TYR A 296 12.30 21.48 -23.08
C TYR A 296 12.64 22.82 -22.43
N LYS A 297 12.01 23.88 -22.93
CA LYS A 297 12.06 25.22 -22.33
C LYS A 297 10.77 25.49 -21.58
N PRO A 298 10.78 25.58 -20.24
CA PRO A 298 9.57 25.80 -19.47
C PRO A 298 9.00 27.19 -19.77
N ASN A 299 7.72 27.25 -20.15
CA ASN A 299 6.99 28.50 -20.32
C ASN A 299 6.62 29.06 -18.94
N GLN A 300 7.55 29.77 -18.30
CA GLN A 300 7.29 30.46 -17.05
C GLN A 300 6.81 31.88 -17.35
N PRO A 301 5.62 32.29 -16.87
CA PRO A 301 5.16 33.66 -17.05
C PRO A 301 6.18 34.63 -16.46
N LYS A 302 6.46 35.72 -17.19
CA LYS A 302 7.37 36.78 -16.71
C LYS A 302 6.92 37.26 -15.34
N SER A 303 7.87 37.49 -14.44
CA SER A 303 7.56 37.99 -13.10
C SER A 303 6.89 39.35 -13.19
N LYS A 304 5.71 39.50 -12.57
CA LYS A 304 5.02 40.79 -12.48
C LYS A 304 5.64 41.67 -11.39
N ASN A 305 5.73 42.97 -11.67
CA ASN A 305 6.16 43.97 -10.71
C ASN A 305 5.07 44.17 -9.65
N VAL A 306 5.48 44.43 -8.41
CA VAL A 306 4.55 44.66 -7.28
C VAL A 306 4.93 45.94 -6.57
N LEU A 307 4.01 46.90 -6.52
CA LEU A 307 4.10 48.07 -5.67
C LEU A 307 3.65 47.70 -4.26
N ALA A 308 4.48 47.98 -3.26
CA ALA A 308 4.11 47.88 -1.86
C ALA A 308 4.08 49.29 -1.25
N GLU A 309 2.89 49.73 -0.88
CA GLU A 309 2.63 51.04 -0.29
C GLU A 309 2.45 50.86 1.21
N ASN A 310 3.23 51.59 2.01
CA ASN A 310 3.03 51.61 3.46
C ASN A 310 2.19 52.84 3.82
N ILE A 311 0.96 52.59 4.26
CA ILE A 311 -0.02 53.63 4.59
C ILE A 311 0.34 54.38 5.88
N VAL A 312 1.09 53.73 6.79
CA VAL A 312 1.51 54.33 8.07
C VAL A 312 2.80 55.15 7.90
N LYS A 313 3.70 54.67 7.05
CA LYS A 313 5.04 55.22 6.81
C LYS A 313 5.34 55.31 5.32
N PRO A 314 4.83 56.33 4.61
CA PRO A 314 4.94 56.43 3.15
C PRO A 314 6.37 56.31 2.61
N GLU A 315 7.38 56.71 3.40
CA GLU A 315 8.81 56.61 3.09
C GLU A 315 9.32 55.17 2.88
N LEU A 316 8.58 54.18 3.37
CA LEU A 316 8.90 52.76 3.21
C LEU A 316 8.28 52.15 1.94
N SER A 317 7.50 52.92 1.18
CA SER A 317 6.84 52.44 -0.04
C SER A 317 7.85 52.19 -1.16
N ARG A 318 7.78 51.02 -1.79
CA ARG A 318 8.74 50.61 -2.83
C ARG A 318 8.15 49.62 -3.83
N THR A 319 8.64 49.68 -5.06
CA THR A 319 8.35 48.71 -6.12
C THR A 319 9.35 47.56 -6.12
N PHE A 320 8.85 46.33 -6.28
CA PHE A 320 9.64 45.11 -6.35
C PHE A 320 9.45 44.41 -7.69
N SER A 321 10.53 43.87 -8.25
CA SER A 321 10.48 43.20 -9.55
C SER A 321 9.78 41.83 -9.53
N SER A 322 9.43 41.32 -8.35
CA SER A 322 8.63 40.11 -8.19
C SER A 322 8.05 40.00 -6.78
N LEU A 323 6.95 39.25 -6.66
CA LEU A 323 6.37 38.86 -5.37
C LEU A 323 7.39 38.16 -4.45
N GLY A 324 8.36 37.43 -5.02
CA GLY A 324 9.40 36.76 -4.25
C GLY A 324 10.44 37.72 -3.64
N LYS A 325 10.74 38.84 -4.31
CA LYS A 325 11.60 39.89 -3.72
C LYS A 325 10.86 40.65 -2.61
N LEU A 326 9.58 40.98 -2.84
CA LEU A 326 8.72 41.61 -1.84
C LEU A 326 8.61 40.77 -0.56
N SER A 327 8.30 39.49 -0.69
CA SER A 327 8.17 38.56 0.44
C SER A 327 9.43 38.47 1.29
N ARG A 328 10.62 38.42 0.65
CA ARG A 328 11.91 38.45 1.35
C ARG A 328 12.15 39.77 2.07
N HIS A 329 11.85 40.89 1.43
CA HIS A 329 12.04 42.21 2.02
C HIS A 329 11.16 42.41 3.27
N LEU A 330 9.88 42.04 3.19
CA LEU A 330 8.94 42.15 4.32
C LEU A 330 9.07 41.02 5.35
N LYS A 331 9.97 40.05 5.12
CA LYS A 331 10.08 38.81 5.92
C LYS A 331 8.69 38.19 6.15
N GLY A 332 7.93 38.03 5.06
CA GLY A 332 6.54 37.61 5.08
C GLY A 332 6.30 36.41 4.18
N ASP A 333 5.31 35.58 4.53
CA ASP A 333 4.93 34.44 3.71
C ASP A 333 4.39 34.90 2.33
N LYS A 334 4.92 34.29 1.27
CA LYS A 334 4.59 34.63 -0.12
C LYS A 334 3.12 34.32 -0.44
N GLY A 335 2.57 33.25 0.13
CA GLY A 335 1.17 32.86 -0.08
C GLY A 335 0.20 33.88 0.53
N THR A 336 0.49 34.32 1.74
CA THR A 336 -0.26 35.33 2.47
C THR A 336 -0.24 36.65 1.72
N ILE A 337 0.94 37.15 1.34
CA ILE A 337 1.07 38.40 0.57
C ILE A 337 0.30 38.31 -0.75
N ARG A 338 0.34 37.14 -1.43
CA ARG A 338 -0.46 36.92 -2.64
C ARG A 338 -1.95 37.08 -2.38
N ASN A 339 -2.47 36.56 -1.27
CA ASN A 339 -3.90 36.65 -0.94
C ASN A 339 -4.36 38.10 -0.75
N TYR A 340 -3.53 38.97 -0.17
CA TYR A 340 -3.81 40.41 -0.11
C TYR A 340 -3.74 41.05 -1.50
N LEU A 341 -2.75 40.67 -2.32
CA LEU A 341 -2.59 41.19 -3.68
C LEU A 341 -3.77 40.85 -4.61
N VAL A 342 -4.35 39.65 -4.48
CA VAL A 342 -5.50 39.21 -5.29
C VAL A 342 -6.86 39.53 -4.64
N GLY A 343 -6.89 40.24 -3.52
CA GLY A 343 -8.12 40.63 -2.82
C GLY A 343 -8.85 39.51 -2.07
N ARG A 344 -8.22 38.35 -1.87
CA ARG A 344 -8.77 37.25 -1.04
C ARG A 344 -8.74 37.57 0.46
N SER A 345 -7.79 38.40 0.88
CA SER A 345 -7.69 38.91 2.25
C SER A 345 -8.12 40.38 2.28
N LYS A 346 -8.97 40.74 3.26
CA LYS A 346 -9.47 42.11 3.43
C LYS A 346 -8.50 42.97 4.25
N GLY A 347 -8.47 44.27 3.98
CA GLY A 347 -7.68 45.26 4.72
C GLY A 347 -6.20 45.31 4.32
N LEU A 348 -5.38 45.89 5.19
CA LEU A 348 -3.94 46.07 4.95
C LEU A 348 -3.14 44.89 5.52
N TYR A 349 -2.15 44.41 4.76
CA TYR A 349 -1.24 43.38 5.26
C TYR A 349 -0.43 43.92 6.44
N ARG A 350 -0.48 43.21 7.56
CA ARG A 350 0.08 43.67 8.86
C ARG A 350 -0.40 45.08 9.23
N LYS A 351 -1.65 45.43 8.89
CA LYS A 351 -2.30 46.72 9.18
C LYS A 351 -1.62 47.96 8.59
N GLN A 352 -0.64 47.80 7.70
CA GLN A 352 0.14 48.94 7.19
C GLN A 352 0.42 48.86 5.69
N TRP A 353 0.46 47.67 5.09
CA TRP A 353 0.86 47.50 3.69
C TRP A 353 -0.34 47.29 2.77
N LYS A 354 -0.38 48.06 1.69
CA LYS A 354 -1.24 47.85 0.52
C LYS A 354 -0.38 47.36 -0.64
N PHE A 355 -0.85 46.37 -1.39
CA PHE A 355 -0.11 45.81 -2.52
C PHE A 355 -0.87 45.99 -3.82
N THR A 356 -0.17 46.42 -4.87
CA THR A 356 -0.73 46.64 -6.20
C THR A 356 0.16 45.99 -7.25
N LEU A 357 -0.45 45.27 -8.20
CA LEU A 357 0.28 44.72 -9.36
C LEU A 357 0.55 45.85 -10.35
N ILE A 358 1.80 46.01 -10.75
CA ILE A 358 2.16 46.89 -11.86
C ILE A 358 2.30 46.00 -13.09
N GLU A 359 1.43 46.21 -14.07
CA GLU A 359 1.60 45.60 -15.38
C GLU A 359 2.78 46.28 -16.07
N SER A 360 3.75 45.47 -16.49
CA SER A 360 4.76 45.94 -17.42
C SER A 360 4.05 46.19 -18.75
N ASN A 361 3.94 47.45 -19.19
CA ASN A 361 3.61 47.71 -20.59
C ASN A 361 4.61 46.91 -21.44
N SER A 362 4.05 46.17 -22.40
CA SER A 362 4.68 45.05 -23.10
C SER A 362 5.93 45.44 -23.87
#